data_AF-A0A5B7TT37-F1
#
_entry.id   AF-A0A5B7TT37-F1
#
_cell.length_a   1.000
_cell.length_b   1.000
_cell.length_c   1.000
_cell.angle_alpha   90.00
_cell.angle_beta   90.00
_cell.angle_gamma   90.00
#
_symmetry.space_group_name_H-M   'P 1'
#
loop_
_entity.id
_entity.type
_entity.pdbx_description
1 polymer ?
#
loop_
_entity_poly.entity_id
_entity_poly.type
_entity_poly.pdbx_seq_one_letter_code
_entity_poly.pdbx_strand_id
1 'polypeptide(L)'
;MLQPIENPRYVIVKDVWYRKKLDIQNYFPVPQLFGDKKERCEIFLKHWSDQMGNSNVFYTRHLEGRKMLVKARLFHISGAIKEVTKKSVIWK
;
A
#
# COMPACT_ATOMS: atom_id res chain seq x y z
N MET A 1 11.34 -14.31 9.59
CA MET A 1 11.39 -14.32 8.12
C MET A 1 10.41 -13.27 7.62
N LEU A 2 10.88 -12.20 6.96
CA LEU A 2 10.02 -11.22 6.30
C LEU A 2 9.62 -11.81 4.94
N GLN A 3 8.42 -12.38 4.84
CA GLN A 3 7.92 -12.81 3.54
C GLN A 3 7.78 -11.56 2.64
N PRO A 4 8.30 -11.60 1.40
CA PRO A 4 8.09 -10.50 0.46
C PRO A 4 6.59 -10.34 0.23
N ILE A 5 6.14 -9.11 -0.02
CA ILE A 5 4.72 -8.82 -0.26
C ILE A 5 4.20 -9.75 -1.37
N GLU A 6 3.38 -10.73 -0.97
CA GLU A 6 2.92 -11.80 -1.86
C GLU A 6 1.93 -11.18 -2.83
N ASN A 7 2.40 -10.89 -4.05
CA ASN A 7 1.68 -10.35 -5.22
C ASN A 7 0.15 -10.22 -5.01
N PRO A 8 -0.31 -9.19 -4.28
CA PRO A 8 -1.68 -9.16 -3.83
C PRO A 8 -2.56 -8.94 -5.05
N ARG A 9 -3.68 -9.66 -5.13
CA ARG A 9 -4.58 -9.59 -6.30
C ARG A 9 -5.27 -8.24 -6.40
N TYR A 10 -5.41 -7.55 -5.27
CA TYR A 10 -5.95 -6.21 -5.15
C TYR A 10 -5.08 -5.36 -4.23
N VAL A 11 -4.97 -4.07 -4.53
CA VAL A 11 -4.29 -3.06 -3.71
C VAL A 11 -5.26 -1.94 -3.40
N ILE A 12 -5.41 -1.62 -2.13
CA ILE A 12 -6.14 -0.44 -1.66
C ILE A 12 -5.22 0.77 -1.74
N VAL A 13 -5.75 1.86 -2.28
CA VAL A 13 -5.07 3.14 -2.42
C VAL A 13 -5.94 4.19 -1.77
N LYS A 14 -5.36 4.92 -0.83
CA LYS A 14 -6.01 6.07 -0.20
C LYS A 14 -5.56 7.33 -0.93
N ASP A 15 -6.45 7.92 -1.72
CA ASP A 15 -6.12 9.14 -2.47
C ASP A 15 -6.39 10.35 -1.59
N VAL A 16 -5.37 10.78 -0.85
CA VAL A 16 -5.46 11.97 -0.01
C VAL A 16 -4.45 12.98 -0.54
N TRP A 17 -4.94 13.94 -1.32
CA TRP A 17 -4.13 14.92 -2.03
C TRP A 17 -3.15 15.67 -1.10
N TYR A 18 -3.53 15.93 0.15
CA TYR A 18 -2.66 16.57 1.15
C TYR A 18 -1.65 15.60 1.82
N ARG A 19 -1.90 14.28 1.84
CA ARG A 19 -0.98 13.29 2.45
C ARG A 19 0.17 12.88 1.53
N LYS A 20 0.07 13.16 0.21
CA LYS A 20 1.20 12.96 -0.73
C LYS A 20 2.45 13.74 -0.29
N LYS A 21 2.27 14.86 0.41
CA LYS A 21 3.37 15.70 0.93
C LYS A 21 3.91 15.23 2.29
N LEU A 22 3.17 14.39 3.01
CA LEU A 22 3.47 13.96 4.38
C LEU A 22 4.12 12.57 4.46
N ASP A 23 4.43 11.95 3.32
CA ASP A 23 5.09 10.63 3.25
C ASP A 23 4.36 9.53 4.06
N ILE A 24 3.04 9.65 4.19
CA ILE A 24 2.22 8.66 4.91
C ILE A 24 1.94 7.49 3.97
N GLN A 25 2.01 6.24 4.49
CA GLN A 25 1.63 5.04 3.75
C GLN A 25 0.19 5.15 3.22
N ASN A 26 0.05 5.13 1.90
CA ASN A 26 -1.24 5.25 1.21
C ASN A 26 -1.59 3.99 0.39
N TYR A 27 -0.78 2.92 0.49
CA TYR A 27 -0.95 1.69 -0.27
C TYR A 27 -1.03 0.49 0.68
N PHE A 28 -2.09 -0.30 0.54
CA PHE A 28 -2.34 -1.46 1.40
C PHE A 28 -2.67 -2.69 0.56
N PRO A 29 -1.99 -3.83 0.75
CA PRO A 29 -2.35 -5.07 0.08
C PRO A 29 -3.67 -5.61 0.63
N VAL A 30 -4.57 -6.08 -0.24
CA VAL A 30 -5.75 -6.82 0.20
C VAL A 30 -5.36 -8.27 0.52
N PRO A 31 -5.64 -8.78 1.73
CA PRO A 31 -5.37 -10.17 2.07
C PRO A 31 -6.04 -11.14 1.09
N GLN A 32 -5.38 -12.27 0.81
CA GLN A 32 -5.89 -13.26 -0.15
C GLN A 32 -7.29 -13.75 0.21
N LEU A 33 -7.62 -13.83 1.51
CA LEU A 33 -8.94 -14.20 2.03
C LEU A 33 -10.07 -13.32 1.49
N PHE A 34 -9.79 -12.03 1.23
CA PHE A 34 -10.77 -11.07 0.71
C PHE A 34 -10.55 -10.78 -0.78
N GLY A 35 -9.38 -11.10 -1.33
CA GLY A 35 -8.99 -10.80 -2.71
C GLY A 35 -9.26 -11.91 -3.73
N ASP A 36 -9.92 -13.00 -3.33
CA ASP A 36 -10.17 -14.13 -4.23
C ASP A 36 -11.33 -13.88 -5.22
N LYS A 37 -12.33 -13.11 -4.80
CA LYS A 37 -13.48 -12.66 -5.59
C LYS A 37 -13.64 -11.15 -5.45
N LYS A 38 -14.17 -10.53 -6.51
CA LYS A 38 -14.41 -9.08 -6.51
C LYS A 38 -15.42 -8.68 -5.44
N GLU A 39 -16.49 -9.47 -5.24
CA GLU A 39 -17.52 -9.12 -4.25
C GLU A 39 -16.95 -9.09 -2.81
N ARG A 40 -16.10 -10.07 -2.46
CA ARG A 40 -15.43 -10.10 -1.15
C ARG A 40 -14.48 -8.92 -0.98
N CYS A 41 -13.78 -8.54 -2.04
CA CYS A 41 -12.89 -7.39 -2.02
C CYS A 41 -13.66 -6.08 -1.82
N GLU A 42 -14.85 -5.94 -2.41
CA GLU A 42 -15.71 -4.77 -2.26
C GLU A 42 -16.32 -4.67 -0.86
N ILE A 43 -16.75 -5.80 -0.29
CA ILE A 43 -17.21 -5.86 1.11
C ILE A 43 -16.06 -5.45 2.05
N PHE A 44 -14.86 -5.97 1.82
CA PHE A 44 -13.68 -5.59 2.59
C PHE A 44 -13.38 -4.09 2.44
N LEU A 45 -13.43 -3.55 1.22
CA LEU A 45 -13.21 -2.12 0.98
C LEU A 45 -14.24 -1.25 1.69
N LYS A 46 -15.51 -1.68 1.75
CA LYS A 46 -16.56 -0.96 2.46
C LYS A 46 -16.21 -0.81 3.95
N HIS A 47 -15.97 -1.93 4.64
CA HIS A 47 -15.57 -1.90 6.04
C HIS A 47 -14.25 -1.17 6.27
N TRP A 48 -13.29 -1.33 5.35
CA TRP A 48 -12.04 -0.59 5.38
C TRP A 48 -12.28 0.91 5.30
N SER A 49 -13.14 1.36 4.39
CA SER A 49 -13.43 2.78 4.18
C SER A 49 -14.16 3.40 5.36
N ASP A 50 -14.99 2.63 6.08
CA ASP A 50 -15.64 3.09 7.31
C ASP A 50 -14.61 3.42 8.41
N GLN A 51 -13.51 2.66 8.48
CA GLN A 51 -12.48 2.83 9.51
C GLN A 51 -11.34 3.78 9.09
N MET A 52 -10.93 3.69 7.82
CA MET A 52 -9.74 4.39 7.29
C MET A 52 -10.11 5.58 6.40
N GLY A 53 -11.39 5.82 6.14
CA GLY A 53 -11.90 6.85 5.24
C GLY A 53 -11.86 6.45 3.75
N ASN A 54 -12.31 7.36 2.88
CA ASN A 54 -12.42 7.13 1.44
C ASN A 54 -11.16 6.50 0.85
N SER A 55 -11.33 5.29 0.32
CA SER A 55 -10.28 4.47 -0.23
C SER A 55 -10.79 3.80 -1.51
N ASN A 56 -9.89 3.59 -2.46
CA ASN A 56 -10.18 2.89 -3.71
C ASN A 56 -9.42 1.58 -3.76
N VAL A 57 -9.92 0.60 -4.51
CA VAL A 57 -9.24 -0.69 -4.71
C VAL A 57 -8.93 -0.93 -6.17
N PHE A 58 -7.72 -1.43 -6.46
CA PHE A 58 -7.23 -1.66 -7.82
C PHE A 58 -6.82 -3.11 -8.01
N TYR A 59 -7.30 -3.74 -9.08
CA TYR A 59 -6.92 -5.10 -9.45
C TYR A 59 -5.55 -5.13 -10.10
N THR A 60 -4.60 -5.85 -9.48
CA THR A 60 -3.18 -5.79 -9.85
C THR A 60 -2.82 -6.56 -11.12
N ARG A 61 -3.75 -7.34 -11.69
CA ARG A 61 -3.50 -8.02 -12.97
C ARG A 61 -3.85 -7.17 -14.18
N HIS A 62 -4.52 -6.03 -14.01
CA HIS A 62 -4.74 -5.04 -15.07
C HIS A 62 -3.65 -3.97 -15.07
N LEU A 63 -3.48 -3.28 -16.21
CA LEU A 63 -2.43 -2.28 -16.40
C LEU A 63 -2.44 -1.20 -15.31
N GLU A 64 -3.62 -0.70 -14.97
CA GLU A 64 -3.78 0.33 -13.95
C GLU A 64 -3.34 -0.15 -12.56
N GLY A 65 -3.84 -1.30 -12.10
CA GLY A 65 -3.44 -1.86 -10.82
C GLY A 65 -1.98 -2.29 -10.77
N ARG A 66 -1.38 -2.72 -11.90
CA ARG A 66 0.08 -2.96 -11.98
C ARG A 66 0.87 -1.69 -11.71
N LYS A 67 0.48 -0.55 -12.28
CA LYS A 67 1.11 0.75 -12.01
C LYS A 67 1.02 1.09 -10.52
N MET A 68 -0.12 0.84 -9.89
CA MET A 68 -0.31 1.08 -8.46
C MET A 68 0.53 0.14 -7.59
N LEU A 69 0.66 -1.13 -7.97
CA LEU A 69 1.52 -2.10 -7.27
C LEU A 69 3.00 -1.71 -7.32
N VAL A 70 3.50 -1.25 -8.47
CA VAL A 70 4.89 -0.75 -8.59
C VAL A 70 5.10 0.46 -7.69
N LYS A 71 4.18 1.43 -7.69
CA LYS A 71 4.24 2.59 -6.79
C LYS A 71 4.27 2.15 -5.33
N ALA A 72 3.42 1.20 -4.93
CA ALA A 72 3.38 0.66 -3.57
C ALA A 72 4.72 0.04 -3.15
N ARG A 73 5.35 -0.74 -4.04
CA ARG A 73 6.67 -1.35 -3.80
C ARG A 73 7.76 -0.30 -3.63
N LEU A 74 7.81 0.68 -4.53
CA LEU A 74 8.78 1.78 -4.44
C LEU A 74 8.60 2.57 -3.14
N PHE A 75 7.36 2.85 -2.75
CA PHE A 75 7.05 3.55 -1.50
C PHE A 75 7.52 2.77 -0.26
N HIS A 76 7.26 1.46 -0.23
CA HIS A 76 7.71 0.59 0.86
C HIS A 76 9.25 0.59 0.96
N ILE A 77 9.94 0.51 -0.18
CA ILE A 77 11.41 0.56 -0.23
C ILE A 77 11.93 1.93 0.24
N SER A 78 11.34 3.05 -0.21
CA SER A 78 11.80 4.38 0.19
C SER A 78 11.62 4.65 1.69
N GLY A 79 10.53 4.15 2.29
CA GLY A 79 10.33 4.20 3.74
C GLY A 79 11.43 3.43 4.48
N ALA A 80 11.70 2.19 4.06
CA ALA A 80 12.75 1.36 4.66
C ALA A 80 14.14 2.00 4.54
N ILE A 81 14.48 2.62 3.40
CA ILE A 81 15.78 3.30 3.21
C ILE A 81 15.95 4.50 4.15
N LYS A 82 14.89 5.27 4.41
CA LYS A 82 14.96 6.41 5.35
C LYS A 82 15.30 5.97 6.77
N GLU A 83 14.77 4.85 7.24
CA GLU A 83 15.06 4.32 8.58
C GLU A 83 16.53 3.93 8.76
N VAL A 84 17.15 3.40 7.70
CA VAL A 84 18.58 3.00 7.70
C VAL A 84 19.50 4.22 7.69
N THR A 85 19.08 5.34 7.11
CA THR A 85 19.93 6.53 6.95
C THR A 85 19.90 7.47 8.17
N LYS A 86 19.86 6.93 9.39
CA LYS A 86 20.19 7.70 10.59
C LYS A 86 21.69 7.98 10.57
N LYS A 87 22.09 9.17 10.11
CA LYS A 87 23.48 9.65 10.19
C LYS A 87 23.96 9.52 11.63
N SER A 88 24.81 8.54 11.92
CA SER A 88 25.60 8.54 13.14
C SER A 88 26.59 9.69 13.03
N VAL A 89 26.29 10.81 13.69
CA VAL A 89 27.29 11.87 13.87
C VAL A 89 28.30 11.33 14.88
N ILE A 90 29.34 10.68 14.37
CA ILE A 90 30.49 10.31 15.18
C ILE A 90 31.29 11.60 15.34
N TRP A 91 31.05 12.29 16.44
CA TRP A 91 31.93 13.37 16.88
C TRP A 91 33.24 12.72 17.32
N LYS A 92 34.35 13.13 16.71
CA LYS A 92 35.71 12.73 17.06
C LYS A 92 36.42 13.91 17.70
#